data_AF-A0A173WY82-F1
#
_entry.id   AF-A0A173WY82-F1
#
_cell.length_a   1.000
_cell.length_b   1.000
_cell.length_c   1.000
_cell.angle_alpha   90.00
_cell.angle_beta   90.00
_cell.angle_gamma   90.00
#
_symmetry.space_group_name_H-M   'P 1'
#
loop_
_entity.id
_entity.type
_entity.pdbx_description
1 polymer ?
#
loop_
_entity_poly.entity_id
_entity_poly.type
_entity_poly.pdbx_seq_one_letter_code
_entity_poly.pdbx_strand_id
1 'polypeptide(L)'
;MQTRQNEAGFTLIGMLIAVGIVAILAMIAVPKFTSAITSANTAKIQSDLSTLDTAIAVYEIDTGKTPGAIADLKDYLQDTTIAPPKGKCYLEGAATEITAKEYTIDTANSRALCQGKTVGAFTKEKRAADVKPESGNTGTGG
;
A
#
# COMPACT_ATOMS: atom_id res chain seq x y z
N MET A 1 38.56 47.97 27.83
CA MET A 1 39.26 46.75 27.33
C MET A 1 38.28 46.02 26.43
N GLN A 2 38.50 46.01 25.12
CA GLN A 2 37.65 45.28 24.16
C GLN A 2 38.36 43.98 23.79
N THR A 3 37.85 42.85 24.28
CA THR A 3 38.28 41.51 23.91
C THR A 3 37.83 41.23 22.47
N ARG A 4 38.76 41.20 21.51
CA ARG A 4 38.50 40.68 20.16
C ARG A 4 38.10 39.22 20.28
N GLN A 5 36.86 38.92 19.89
CA GLN A 5 36.42 37.54 19.77
C GLN A 5 37.07 36.92 18.53
N ASN A 6 37.57 35.71 18.69
CA ASN A 6 38.29 34.96 17.66
C ASN A 6 37.28 34.51 16.60
N GLU A 7 37.18 35.25 15.49
CA GLU A 7 36.32 34.88 14.37
C GLU A 7 36.91 33.63 13.69
N ALA A 8 36.43 32.45 14.08
CA ALA A 8 36.77 31.20 13.41
C ALA A 8 36.07 31.18 12.03
N GLY A 9 36.86 31.42 10.98
CA GLY A 9 36.37 31.61 9.62
C GLY A 9 35.81 30.34 8.97
N PHE A 10 34.60 30.48 8.41
CA PHE A 10 34.02 29.56 7.43
C PHE A 10 34.83 29.62 6.13
N THR A 11 35.52 28.53 5.77
CA THR A 11 36.29 28.49 4.52
C THR A 11 35.37 28.14 3.35
N LEU A 12 35.53 28.85 2.23
CA LEU A 12 34.80 28.51 0.99
C LEU A 12 35.08 27.07 0.54
N ILE A 13 36.31 26.59 0.75
CA ILE A 13 36.69 25.20 0.44
C ILE A 13 35.93 24.19 1.32
N GLY A 14 35.70 24.50 2.61
CA GLY A 14 34.92 23.65 3.50
C GLY A 14 33.46 23.53 3.05
N MET A 15 32.87 24.65 2.61
CA MET A 15 31.52 24.63 2.05
C MET A 15 31.44 23.86 0.73
N LEU A 16 32.44 23.98 -0.15
CA LEU A 16 32.53 23.22 -1.40
C LEU A 16 32.59 21.71 -1.15
N ILE A 17 33.39 21.27 -0.16
CA ILE A 17 33.49 19.85 0.21
C ILE A 17 32.15 19.37 0.82
N ALA A 18 31.54 20.17 1.69
CA ALA A 18 30.27 19.83 2.33
C ALA A 18 29.14 19.61 1.31
N VAL A 19 28.95 20.54 0.36
CA VAL A 19 27.91 20.38 -0.68
C VAL A 19 28.24 19.24 -1.64
N GLY A 20 29.52 18.96 -1.90
CA GLY A 20 29.96 17.83 -2.71
C GLY A 20 29.57 16.48 -2.10
N ILE A 21 29.75 16.30 -0.79
CA ILE A 21 29.35 15.07 -0.09
C ILE A 21 27.82 14.91 -0.11
N VAL A 22 27.07 15.97 0.18
CA VAL A 22 25.60 15.94 0.15
C VAL A 22 25.08 15.59 -1.25
N ALA A 23 25.70 16.10 -2.32
CA ALA A 23 25.32 15.79 -3.70
C ALA A 23 25.47 14.28 -4.02
N ILE A 24 26.56 13.65 -3.60
CA ILE A 24 26.78 12.20 -3.81
C ILE A 24 25.74 11.37 -3.04
N LEU A 25 25.49 11.71 -1.77
CA LEU A 25 24.50 11.00 -0.95
C LEU A 25 23.08 11.13 -1.53
N ALA A 26 22.71 12.32 -2.01
CA ALA A 26 21.41 12.57 -2.60
C ALA A 26 21.14 11.69 -3.83
N MET A 27 22.15 11.44 -4.68
CA MET A 27 21.99 10.60 -5.88
C MET A 27 21.59 9.15 -5.55
N ILE A 28 22.10 8.58 -4.46
CA ILE A 28 21.80 7.19 -4.06
C ILE A 28 20.48 7.11 -3.29
N ALA A 29 20.14 8.14 -2.51
CA ALA A 29 18.97 8.15 -1.64
C ALA A 29 17.64 8.16 -2.41
N VAL A 30 17.53 8.97 -3.48
CA VAL A 30 16.29 9.17 -4.25
C VAL A 30 15.69 7.88 -4.85
N PRO A 31 16.46 7.02 -5.56
CA PRO A 31 15.89 5.81 -6.15
C PRO A 31 15.43 4.80 -5.09
N LYS A 32 16.18 4.65 -3.99
CA LYS A 32 15.81 3.73 -2.90
C LYS A 32 14.52 4.16 -2.21
N PHE A 33 14.34 5.46 -1.97
CA PHE A 33 13.15 6.00 -1.34
C PHE A 33 11.88 5.74 -2.16
N THR A 34 11.95 5.93 -3.49
CA THR A 34 10.81 5.72 -4.39
C THR A 34 10.35 4.25 -4.42
N SER A 35 11.29 3.30 -4.47
CA SER A 35 10.97 1.87 -4.41
C SER A 35 10.40 1.46 -3.04
N ALA A 36 10.91 2.03 -1.95
CA ALA A 36 10.40 1.77 -0.60
C ALA A 36 8.94 2.23 -0.43
N ILE A 37 8.61 3.43 -0.91
CA ILE A 37 7.22 3.95 -0.91
C ILE A 37 6.31 3.03 -1.72
N THR A 38 6.75 2.63 -2.92
CA THR A 38 5.95 1.75 -3.79
C THR A 38 5.64 0.42 -3.11
N SER A 39 6.64 -0.17 -2.43
CA SER A 39 6.46 -1.40 -1.66
C SER A 39 5.55 -1.20 -0.45
N ALA A 40 5.68 -0.09 0.28
CA ALA A 40 4.84 0.24 1.42
C ALA A 40 3.37 0.43 1.01
N ASN A 41 3.12 1.14 -0.10
CA ASN A 41 1.78 1.30 -0.67
C ASN A 41 1.16 -0.05 -1.04
N THR A 42 1.96 -0.94 -1.63
CA THR A 42 1.51 -2.29 -2.01
C THR A 42 1.15 -3.12 -0.77
N ALA A 43 1.95 -3.06 0.29
CA ALA A 43 1.67 -3.75 1.55
C ALA A 43 0.42 -3.18 2.25
N LYS A 44 0.25 -1.85 2.24
CA LYS A 44 -0.96 -1.20 2.78
C LYS A 44 -2.21 -1.68 2.06
N ILE A 45 -2.20 -1.66 0.71
CA ILE A 45 -3.35 -2.12 -0.07
C ILE A 45 -3.66 -3.58 0.22
N GLN A 46 -2.65 -4.45 0.32
CA GLN A 46 -2.88 -5.85 0.65
C GLN A 46 -3.52 -6.02 2.03
N SER A 47 -3.01 -5.30 3.05
CA SER A 47 -3.56 -5.33 4.41
C SER A 47 -5.00 -4.82 4.45
N ASP A 48 -5.28 -3.71 3.76
CA ASP A 48 -6.61 -3.12 3.69
C ASP A 48 -7.59 -4.08 3.01
N LEU A 49 -7.21 -4.68 1.87
CA LEU A 49 -8.03 -5.66 1.15
C LEU A 49 -8.28 -6.94 1.98
N SER A 50 -7.28 -7.47 2.70
CA SER A 50 -7.49 -8.62 3.57
C SER A 50 -8.41 -8.33 4.76
N THR A 51 -8.32 -7.12 5.31
CA THR A 51 -9.21 -6.66 6.39
C THR A 51 -10.65 -6.55 5.88
N LEU A 52 -10.83 -5.98 4.68
CA LEU A 52 -12.13 -5.87 4.03
C LEU A 52 -12.71 -7.24 3.66
N ASP A 53 -11.92 -8.16 3.10
CA ASP A 53 -12.35 -9.54 2.82
C ASP A 53 -12.84 -10.25 4.08
N THR A 54 -12.14 -10.06 5.21
CA THR A 54 -12.56 -10.63 6.50
C THR A 54 -13.88 -10.03 6.96
N ALA A 55 -14.03 -8.71 6.86
CA ALA A 55 -15.27 -8.03 7.24
C ALA A 55 -16.45 -8.45 6.34
N ILE A 56 -16.23 -8.62 5.03
CA ILE A 56 -17.22 -9.14 4.08
C ILE A 56 -17.67 -10.54 4.50
N ALA A 57 -16.73 -11.44 4.81
CA ALA A 57 -17.05 -12.80 5.22
C ALA A 57 -17.89 -12.83 6.51
N VAL A 58 -17.56 -11.98 7.50
CA VAL A 58 -18.34 -11.88 8.75
C VAL A 58 -19.73 -11.31 8.48
N TYR A 59 -19.83 -10.25 7.68
CA TYR A 59 -21.12 -9.66 7.30
C TYR A 59 -22.04 -10.65 6.59
N GLU A 60 -21.48 -11.48 5.70
CA GLU A 60 -22.22 -12.53 5.01
C GLU A 60 -22.72 -13.63 5.95
N ILE A 61 -21.93 -13.99 6.97
CA ILE A 61 -22.34 -14.96 7.99
C ILE A 61 -23.51 -14.41 8.82
N ASP A 62 -23.46 -13.15 9.22
CA ASP A 62 -24.47 -12.55 10.10
C ASP A 62 -25.75 -12.17 9.36
N THR A 63 -25.63 -11.65 8.14
CA THR A 63 -26.76 -11.07 7.38
C THR A 63 -27.28 -12.01 6.28
N GLY A 64 -26.50 -13.03 5.91
CA GLY A 64 -26.81 -13.94 4.80
C GLY A 64 -26.77 -13.27 3.42
N LYS A 65 -26.20 -12.07 3.30
CA LYS A 65 -26.14 -11.27 2.08
C LYS A 65 -24.76 -10.65 1.92
N THR A 66 -24.29 -10.54 0.67
CA THR A 66 -23.06 -9.83 0.35
C THR A 66 -23.25 -8.31 0.49
N PRO A 67 -22.32 -7.59 1.12
CA PRO A 67 -22.40 -6.13 1.24
C PRO A 67 -22.27 -5.47 -0.14
N GLY A 68 -23.07 -4.42 -0.39
CA GLY A 68 -23.05 -3.69 -1.66
C GLY A 68 -22.00 -2.58 -1.69
N ALA A 69 -21.63 -2.04 -0.53
CA ALA A 69 -20.61 -1.03 -0.37
C ALA A 69 -19.77 -1.26 0.88
N ILE A 70 -18.56 -0.69 0.91
CA ILE A 70 -17.70 -0.65 2.11
C ILE A 70 -18.43 0.05 3.27
N ALA A 71 -19.34 0.97 2.96
CA ALA A 71 -20.16 1.65 3.95
C ALA A 71 -21.10 0.73 4.75
N ASP A 72 -21.43 -0.46 4.23
CA ASP A 72 -22.26 -1.46 4.92
C ASP A 72 -21.44 -2.25 5.95
N LEU A 73 -20.11 -2.23 5.83
CA LEU A 73 -19.18 -2.95 6.70
C LEU A 73 -18.75 -2.15 7.92
N LYS A 74 -19.36 -0.98 8.18
CA LYS A 74 -18.92 -0.05 9.23
C LYS A 74 -18.89 -0.66 10.62
N ASP A 75 -19.83 -1.55 10.91
CA ASP A 75 -19.92 -2.21 12.22
C ASP A 75 -18.90 -3.34 12.40
N TYR A 76 -18.28 -3.79 11.29
CA TYR A 76 -17.31 -4.89 11.25
C TYR A 76 -15.88 -4.41 11.05
N LEU A 77 -15.68 -3.10 10.83
CA LEU A 77 -14.38 -2.47 10.63
C LEU A 77 -14.04 -1.57 11.81
N GLN A 78 -12.80 -1.71 12.31
CA GLN A 78 -12.29 -0.81 13.35
C GLN A 78 -12.00 0.61 12.83
N ASP A 79 -11.68 0.73 11.53
CA ASP A 79 -11.51 2.00 10.84
C ASP A 79 -12.35 1.99 9.55
N THR A 80 -13.28 2.93 9.47
CA THR A 80 -14.20 3.08 8.33
C THR A 80 -13.69 4.08 7.30
N THR A 81 -12.53 4.68 7.56
CA THR A 81 -11.84 5.66 6.71
C THR A 81 -10.72 5.02 5.89
N ILE A 82 -10.81 3.70 5.66
CA ILE A 82 -9.83 2.95 4.88
C ILE A 82 -9.90 3.41 3.42
N ALA A 83 -8.90 4.20 3.02
CA ALA A 83 -8.73 4.69 1.66
C ALA A 83 -7.41 4.17 1.06
N PRO A 84 -7.42 3.83 -0.25
CA PRO A 84 -6.22 3.40 -0.93
C PRO A 84 -5.15 4.51 -0.92
N PRO A 85 -3.86 4.16 -0.68
CA PRO A 85 -2.78 5.12 -0.74
C PRO A 85 -2.63 5.67 -2.16
N LYS A 86 -2.35 6.96 -2.27
CA LYS A 86 -2.06 7.62 -3.54
C LYS A 86 -0.62 7.35 -3.97
N GLY A 87 -0.41 7.22 -5.28
CA GLY A 87 0.90 7.06 -5.89
C GLY A 87 1.15 5.65 -6.40
N LYS A 88 2.42 5.29 -6.59
CA LYS A 88 2.79 4.01 -7.22
C LYS A 88 2.64 2.85 -6.25
N CYS A 89 2.14 1.71 -6.74
CA CYS A 89 2.21 0.40 -6.10
C CYS A 89 2.70 -0.63 -7.11
N TYR A 90 3.08 -1.82 -6.66
CA TYR A 90 3.33 -2.95 -7.54
C TYR A 90 2.02 -3.68 -7.85
N LEU A 91 1.73 -3.84 -9.13
CA LEU A 91 0.58 -4.56 -9.65
C LEU A 91 1.09 -5.51 -10.73
N GLU A 92 0.92 -6.82 -10.49
CA GLU A 92 1.39 -7.88 -11.38
C GLU A 92 2.85 -7.68 -11.84
N GLY A 93 3.74 -7.31 -10.91
CA GLY A 93 5.16 -7.10 -11.19
C GLY A 93 5.55 -5.76 -11.80
N ALA A 94 4.59 -4.88 -12.11
CA ALA A 94 4.84 -3.54 -12.64
C ALA A 94 4.48 -2.44 -11.62
N ALA A 95 5.22 -1.34 -11.60
CA ALA A 95 4.88 -0.19 -10.79
C ALA A 95 3.77 0.62 -11.47
N THR A 96 2.55 0.52 -10.96
CA THR A 96 1.34 1.17 -11.50
C THR A 96 0.85 2.23 -10.53
N GLU A 97 0.32 3.33 -11.04
CA GLU A 97 -0.26 4.39 -10.21
C GLU A 97 -1.67 4.04 -9.74
N ILE A 98 -1.92 4.23 -8.45
CA ILE A 98 -3.24 4.07 -7.85
C ILE A 98 -4.01 5.37 -8.01
N THR A 99 -5.06 5.32 -8.82
CA THR A 99 -5.98 6.44 -9.04
C THR A 99 -7.33 6.27 -8.33
N ALA A 100 -7.60 5.07 -7.81
CA ALA A 100 -8.80 4.82 -7.01
C ALA A 100 -8.81 5.70 -5.76
N LYS A 101 -9.98 6.28 -5.47
CA LYS A 101 -10.23 7.06 -4.25
C LYS A 101 -10.79 6.20 -3.12
N GLU A 102 -11.42 5.08 -3.48
CA GLU A 102 -12.14 4.20 -2.56
C GLU A 102 -11.94 2.74 -2.99
N TYR A 103 -12.07 1.83 -2.02
CA TYR A 103 -12.16 0.39 -2.28
C TYR A 103 -13.58 0.03 -2.73
N THR A 104 -13.69 -0.92 -3.65
CA THR A 104 -14.99 -1.41 -4.15
C THR A 104 -15.18 -2.87 -3.74
N ILE A 105 -16.41 -3.34 -3.69
CA ILE A 105 -16.71 -4.76 -3.40
C ILE A 105 -17.17 -5.42 -4.69
N ASP A 106 -16.59 -6.58 -5.01
CA ASP A 106 -17.13 -7.49 -6.00
C ASP A 106 -18.26 -8.29 -5.37
N THR A 107 -19.50 -7.90 -5.65
CA THR A 107 -20.68 -8.60 -5.14
C THR A 107 -20.87 -10.01 -5.74
N ALA A 108 -20.15 -10.35 -6.82
CA ALA A 108 -20.24 -11.69 -7.43
C ALA A 108 -19.33 -12.71 -6.75
N ASN A 109 -18.18 -12.26 -6.22
CA ASN A 109 -17.17 -13.12 -5.62
C ASN A 109 -16.95 -12.85 -4.13
N SER A 110 -17.67 -11.89 -3.55
CA SER A 110 -17.57 -11.47 -2.15
C SER A 110 -16.15 -11.06 -1.77
N ARG A 111 -15.50 -10.25 -2.62
CA ARG A 111 -14.11 -9.80 -2.44
C ARG A 111 -13.97 -8.29 -2.49
N ALA A 112 -13.05 -7.77 -1.70
CA ALA A 112 -12.61 -6.40 -1.81
C ALA A 112 -11.73 -6.20 -3.04
N LEU A 113 -11.93 -5.08 -3.72
CA LEU A 113 -11.23 -4.69 -4.94
C LEU A 113 -10.60 -3.30 -4.76
N CYS A 114 -9.39 -3.16 -5.28
CA CYS A 114 -8.74 -1.87 -5.48
C CYS A 114 -8.43 -1.73 -6.97
N GLN A 115 -8.93 -0.67 -7.62
CA GLN A 115 -8.86 -0.51 -9.09
C GLN A 115 -9.35 -1.76 -9.86
N GLY A 116 -10.40 -2.44 -9.37
CA GLY A 116 -10.93 -3.65 -10.00
C GLY A 116 -10.05 -4.90 -9.88
N LYS A 117 -9.03 -4.88 -9.01
CA LYS A 117 -8.16 -6.04 -8.74
C LYS A 117 -8.25 -6.48 -7.29
N THR A 118 -8.14 -7.80 -7.06
CA THR A 118 -8.09 -8.41 -5.73
C THR A 118 -6.69 -8.34 -5.12
N VAL A 119 -6.55 -8.71 -3.84
CA VAL A 119 -5.28 -8.71 -3.09
C VAL A 119 -4.13 -9.39 -3.83
N GLY A 120 -4.41 -10.49 -4.54
CA GLY A 120 -3.40 -11.30 -5.23
C GLY A 120 -2.75 -10.61 -6.44
N ALA A 121 -3.34 -9.54 -6.97
CA ALA A 121 -2.73 -8.76 -8.05
C ALA A 121 -1.67 -7.77 -7.54
N PHE A 122 -1.70 -7.40 -6.25
CA PHE A 122 -0.81 -6.41 -5.65
C PHE A 122 0.50 -7.05 -5.19
N THR A 123 1.34 -7.39 -6.15
CA THR A 123 2.63 -8.06 -5.89
C THR A 123 3.74 -7.46 -6.75
N LYS A 124 4.94 -7.42 -6.16
CA LYS A 124 6.18 -7.00 -6.82
C LYS A 124 6.66 -7.96 -7.91
N GLU A 125 6.19 -9.20 -7.87
CA GLU A 125 6.50 -10.21 -8.88
C GLU A 125 5.29 -10.45 -9.77
N LYS A 126 5.58 -10.76 -11.04
CA LYS A 126 4.57 -11.21 -12.00
C LYS A 126 4.13 -12.60 -11.57
N ARG A 127 3.15 -12.69 -10.67
CA ARG A 127 2.49 -13.96 -10.41
C ARG A 127 1.69 -14.26 -11.68
N ALA A 128 2.16 -15.23 -12.47
CA ALA A 128 1.31 -15.85 -13.49
C ALA A 128 0.01 -16.26 -12.81
N ALA A 129 -1.12 -15.97 -13.44
CA ALA A 129 -2.45 -16.13 -12.89
C ALA A 129 -2.73 -17.58 -12.45
N ASP A 130 -2.30 -17.95 -11.25
CA ASP A 130 -2.59 -19.21 -10.59
C ASP A 130 -3.10 -18.91 -9.19
N VAL A 131 -4.33 -18.39 -9.15
CA VAL A 131 -5.31 -18.75 -8.13
C VAL A 131 -6.62 -18.99 -8.87
N LYS A 132 -6.81 -20.26 -9.25
CA LYS A 132 -8.10 -20.86 -9.60
C LYS A 132 -9.16 -20.38 -8.59
N PRO A 133 -10.38 -20.00 -9.02
CA PRO A 133 -11.46 -19.70 -8.08
C PRO A 133 -11.71 -20.95 -7.24
N GLU A 134 -11.52 -20.83 -5.93
CA GLU A 134 -11.96 -21.84 -4.98
C GLU A 134 -13.49 -21.81 -4.93
N SER A 135 -14.10 -22.51 -5.90
CA SER A 135 -15.51 -22.91 -5.87
C SER A 135 -15.65 -24.01 -4.83
N GLY A 136 -16.52 -23.80 -3.86
CA GLY A 136 -16.68 -24.67 -2.69
C GLY A 136 -17.32 -26.04 -2.94
N ASN A 137 -17.31 -26.77 -1.81
CA ASN A 137 -18.09 -27.96 -1.41
C ASN A 137 -17.70 -29.30 -2.07
N THR A 138 -17.47 -30.40 -1.36
CA THR A 138 -18.44 -31.09 -0.48
C THR A 138 -17.78 -31.87 0.66
N GLY A 139 -18.35 -31.79 1.86
CA GLY A 139 -18.06 -32.73 2.95
C GLY A 139 -18.55 -34.15 2.66
N THR A 140 -18.03 -35.11 3.43
CA THR A 140 -18.77 -36.16 4.17
C THR A 140 -17.74 -37.15 4.70
N GLY A 141 -17.62 -37.21 6.03
CA GLY A 141 -16.97 -38.31 6.73
C GLY A 141 -17.97 -39.42 7.03
N GLY A 142 -17.42 -40.60 7.30
CA GLY A 142 -17.93 -41.60 8.25
C GLY A 142 -19.29 -42.22 7.99
#